data_AF-A0A7L9FG89-F1
#
_entry.id   AF-A0A7L9FG89-F1
#
_cell.length_a   1.000
_cell.length_b   1.000
_cell.length_c   1.000
_cell.angle_alpha   90.00
_cell.angle_beta   90.00
_cell.angle_gamma   90.00
#
_symmetry.space_group_name_H-M   'P 1'
#
loop_
_entity.id
_entity.type
_entity.pdbx_description
1 polymer ?
#
loop_
_entity_poly.entity_id
_entity_poly.type
_entity_poly.pdbx_seq_one_letter_code
_entity_poly.pdbx_strand_id
1 'polypeptide(L)'
;MRALMRRGVGWDDGVVVFVPREEVRDERAERALDALRKIVEGLVGGGLREVELEVGDLVSAVSAVRSTVLSYGASEVYGSLGGGMRALVVEVLLGLLMLEGVRVYVDIDLESGRGYVSVPLHVFKAPRRERWASILRLLEAGEGVRGVAAKTGLSPATVSREVREMRAFGLVDDELRVTEAGLLYLRVHSS
;
A
#
# COMPACT_ATOMS: atom_id res chain seq x y z
N MET A 1 -11.38 -3.00 12.08
CA MET A 1 -12.64 -3.65 11.62
C MET A 1 -13.11 -3.13 10.25
N ARG A 2 -13.43 -1.84 10.08
CA ARG A 2 -13.90 -1.29 8.79
C ARG A 2 -12.98 -1.61 7.61
N ALA A 3 -11.66 -1.47 7.79
CA ALA A 3 -10.68 -1.78 6.76
C ALA A 3 -10.75 -3.25 6.28
N LEU A 4 -10.88 -4.22 7.19
CA LEU A 4 -10.99 -5.64 6.85
C LEU A 4 -12.20 -5.91 5.96
N MET A 5 -13.36 -5.36 6.34
CA MET A 5 -14.59 -5.52 5.55
C MET A 5 -14.50 -4.85 4.18
N ARG A 6 -13.93 -3.64 4.11
CA ARG A 6 -13.73 -2.91 2.85
C ARG A 6 -12.84 -3.65 1.86
N ARG A 7 -11.81 -4.33 2.37
CA ARG A 7 -10.83 -5.06 1.55
C ARG A 7 -11.25 -6.50 1.25
N GLY A 8 -12.39 -6.96 1.78
CA GLY A 8 -12.92 -8.28 1.49
C GLY A 8 -12.03 -9.42 2.00
N VAL A 9 -11.40 -9.24 3.16
CA VAL A 9 -10.49 -10.22 3.76
C VAL A 9 -11.20 -11.58 3.88
N GLY A 10 -10.56 -12.63 3.38
CA GLY A 10 -11.07 -13.99 3.31
C GLY A 10 -10.09 -15.04 3.85
N TRP A 11 -10.43 -16.32 3.70
CA TRP A 11 -9.78 -17.43 4.43
C TRP A 11 -8.27 -17.54 4.24
N ASP A 12 -7.78 -17.22 3.03
CA ASP A 12 -6.37 -17.36 2.62
C ASP A 12 -5.52 -16.12 2.93
N ASP A 13 -6.10 -15.08 3.53
CA ASP A 13 -5.40 -13.85 3.85
C ASP A 13 -4.64 -13.93 5.19
N GLY A 14 -3.58 -13.14 5.30
CA GLY A 14 -2.85 -12.90 6.54
C GLY A 14 -3.28 -11.60 7.21
N VAL A 15 -3.61 -11.64 8.51
CA VAL A 15 -3.87 -10.43 9.30
C VAL A 15 -2.80 -10.26 10.36
N VAL A 16 -2.10 -9.13 10.32
CA VAL A 16 -1.14 -8.71 11.33
C VAL A 16 -1.60 -7.42 11.99
N VAL A 17 -1.42 -7.34 13.31
CA VAL A 17 -1.58 -6.11 14.08
C VAL A 17 -0.26 -5.76 14.76
N PHE A 18 0.18 -4.52 14.56
CA PHE A 18 1.33 -3.96 15.25
C PHE A 18 0.85 -3.16 16.44
N VAL A 19 1.44 -3.44 17.59
CA VAL A 19 1.05 -2.89 18.89
C VAL A 19 2.32 -2.44 19.62
N PRO A 20 2.25 -1.42 20.49
CA PRO A 20 3.40 -1.10 21.35
C PRO A 20 3.63 -2.27 22.32
N ARG A 21 4.85 -2.41 22.86
CA ARG A 21 5.12 -3.38 23.93
C ARG A 21 4.12 -3.24 25.10
N GLU A 22 3.79 -4.37 25.72
CA GLU A 22 2.79 -4.51 26.80
C GLU A 22 2.87 -3.43 27.88
N GLU A 23 4.06 -2.96 28.27
CA GLU A 23 4.22 -1.98 29.35
C GLU A 23 3.58 -0.61 29.04
N VAL A 24 3.23 -0.37 27.78
CA VAL A 24 2.63 0.88 27.30
C VAL A 24 1.15 0.71 26.93
N ARG A 25 0.57 -0.48 27.15
CA ARG A 25 -0.82 -0.77 26.79
C ARG A 25 -1.78 -0.48 27.95
N ASP A 26 -2.92 0.09 27.59
CA ASP A 26 -4.04 0.27 28.52
C ASP A 26 -5.11 -0.81 28.32
N GLU A 27 -6.01 -0.96 29.30
CA GLU A 27 -7.12 -1.91 29.24
C GLU A 27 -8.06 -1.69 28.03
N ARG A 28 -8.05 -0.48 27.45
CA ARG A 28 -8.88 -0.15 26.30
C ARG A 28 -8.27 -0.72 25.02
N ALA A 29 -6.95 -0.65 24.88
CA ALA A 29 -6.19 -1.25 23.79
C ALA A 29 -6.37 -2.78 23.79
N GLU A 30 -6.24 -3.42 24.96
CA GLU A 30 -6.44 -4.87 25.12
C GLU A 30 -7.85 -5.30 24.72
N ARG A 31 -8.88 -4.60 25.22
CA ARG A 31 -10.28 -4.87 24.84
C ARG A 31 -10.53 -4.71 23.32
N ALA A 32 -9.90 -3.72 22.69
CA ALA A 32 -10.03 -3.51 21.26
C ALA A 32 -9.33 -4.62 20.45
N LEU A 33 -8.17 -5.08 20.92
CA LEU A 33 -7.40 -6.17 20.33
C LEU A 33 -8.16 -7.49 20.44
N ASP A 34 -8.74 -7.80 21.60
CA ASP A 34 -9.59 -8.97 21.79
C ASP A 34 -10.81 -8.98 20.88
N ALA A 35 -11.46 -7.81 20.73
CA ALA A 35 -12.59 -7.67 19.81
C ALA A 35 -12.14 -7.93 18.36
N LEU A 36 -10.98 -7.41 17.97
CA LEU A 36 -10.41 -7.66 16.64
C LEU A 36 -10.09 -9.14 16.43
N ARG A 37 -9.44 -9.79 17.40
CA ARG A 37 -9.07 -11.21 17.36
C ARG A 37 -10.28 -12.09 17.08
N LYS A 38 -11.37 -11.91 17.83
CA LYS A 38 -12.64 -12.66 17.66
C LYS A 38 -13.24 -12.51 16.27
N ILE A 39 -13.13 -11.33 15.67
CA ILE A 39 -13.63 -11.09 14.30
C ILE A 39 -12.74 -11.81 13.28
N VAL A 40 -11.43 -11.71 13.45
CA VAL A 40 -10.44 -12.25 12.51
C VAL A 40 -10.45 -13.78 12.51
N GLU A 41 -10.58 -14.43 13.68
CA GLU A 41 -10.71 -15.88 13.81
C GLU A 41 -11.87 -16.48 13.01
N GLY A 42 -12.94 -15.71 12.78
CA GLY A 42 -14.07 -16.13 11.95
C GLY A 42 -13.90 -15.87 10.44
N LEU A 43 -12.85 -15.15 10.02
CA LEU A 43 -12.66 -14.70 8.63
C LEU A 43 -11.46 -15.34 7.94
N VAL A 44 -10.35 -15.55 8.67
CA VAL A 44 -9.07 -16.03 8.15
C VAL A 44 -8.63 -17.32 8.84
N GLY A 45 -8.16 -18.30 8.07
CA GLY A 45 -7.69 -19.57 8.62
C GLY A 45 -6.43 -19.44 9.48
N GLY A 46 -5.62 -18.42 9.23
CA GLY A 46 -4.38 -18.15 9.97
C GLY A 46 -4.56 -17.30 11.24
N GLY A 47 -5.77 -16.79 11.50
CA GLY A 47 -6.06 -15.93 12.64
C GLY A 47 -5.34 -14.57 12.61
N LEU A 48 -5.28 -13.92 13.79
CA LEU A 48 -4.62 -12.63 13.99
C LEU A 48 -3.20 -12.84 14.54
N ARG A 49 -2.18 -12.41 13.80
CA ARG A 49 -0.81 -12.32 14.31
C ARG A 49 -0.60 -10.96 14.98
N GLU A 50 -0.14 -10.99 16.21
CA GLU A 50 0.24 -9.80 16.96
C GLU A 50 1.76 -9.65 16.94
N VAL A 51 2.23 -8.42 16.73
CA VAL A 51 3.66 -8.08 16.76
C VAL A 51 3.86 -6.84 17.60
N GLU A 52 4.65 -7.00 18.65
CA GLU A 52 5.05 -5.90 19.50
C GLU A 52 6.19 -5.10 18.87
N LEU A 53 6.05 -3.78 18.91
CA LEU A 53 7.07 -2.84 18.45
C LEU A 53 7.58 -2.01 19.62
N GLU A 54 8.89 -1.80 19.64
CA GLU A 54 9.55 -0.85 20.54
C GLU A 54 9.41 0.56 19.97
N VAL A 55 8.36 1.26 20.40
CA VAL A 55 8.07 2.61 19.89
C VAL A 55 9.14 3.58 20.37
N GLY A 56 9.70 4.35 19.44
CA GLY A 56 10.84 5.24 19.66
C GLY A 56 12.16 4.65 19.15
N ASP A 57 12.26 3.34 18.96
CA ASP A 57 13.35 2.72 18.19
C ASP A 57 12.90 2.48 16.75
N LEU A 58 13.03 3.52 15.94
CA LEU A 58 12.63 3.52 14.54
C LEU A 58 13.26 2.37 13.74
N VAL A 59 14.54 2.06 13.97
CA VAL A 59 15.26 1.06 13.17
C VAL A 59 14.70 -0.33 13.46
N SER A 60 14.56 -0.66 14.74
CA SER A 60 14.00 -1.95 15.17
C SER A 60 12.54 -2.09 14.73
N ALA A 61 11.72 -1.05 14.92
CA ALA A 61 10.31 -1.07 14.54
C ALA A 61 10.11 -1.26 13.02
N VAL A 62 10.82 -0.48 12.19
CA VAL A 62 10.76 -0.59 10.72
C VAL A 62 11.22 -1.97 10.25
N SER A 63 12.29 -2.51 10.84
CA SER A 63 12.80 -3.85 10.51
C SER A 63 11.80 -4.95 10.85
N ALA A 64 11.17 -4.88 12.03
CA ALA A 64 10.16 -5.83 12.49
C ALA A 64 8.90 -5.81 11.59
N VAL A 65 8.45 -4.61 11.19
CA VAL A 65 7.32 -4.46 10.25
C VAL A 65 7.65 -5.10 8.91
N ARG A 66 8.81 -4.78 8.32
CA ARG A 66 9.21 -5.32 7.01
C ARG A 66 9.32 -6.84 7.03
N SER A 67 10.10 -7.38 7.97
CA SER A 67 10.33 -8.82 8.09
C SER A 67 9.04 -9.59 8.33
N THR A 68 8.15 -9.06 9.19
CA THR A 68 6.85 -9.69 9.42
C THR A 68 6.01 -9.72 8.16
N VAL A 69 5.84 -8.58 7.48
CA VAL A 69 4.98 -8.52 6.29
C VAL A 69 5.52 -9.41 5.18
N LEU A 70 6.84 -9.40 4.95
CA LEU A 70 7.48 -10.25 3.94
C LEU A 70 7.36 -11.74 4.24
N SER A 71 7.24 -12.14 5.52
CA SER A 71 7.07 -13.55 5.89
C SER A 71 5.75 -14.17 5.39
N TYR A 72 4.77 -13.35 4.99
CA TYR A 72 3.53 -13.82 4.38
C TYR A 72 3.65 -14.09 2.86
N GLY A 73 4.72 -13.66 2.20
CA GLY A 73 4.89 -13.88 0.76
C GLY A 73 3.83 -13.22 -0.13
N ALA A 74 3.10 -12.23 0.38
CA ALA A 74 2.01 -11.58 -0.32
C ALA A 74 2.49 -10.62 -1.43
N SER A 75 1.80 -10.60 -2.57
CA SER A 75 2.04 -9.62 -3.65
C SER A 75 1.38 -8.26 -3.41
N GLU A 76 0.37 -8.23 -2.54
CA GLU A 76 -0.38 -7.03 -2.16
C GLU A 76 -0.55 -6.94 -0.65
N VAL A 77 -0.43 -5.73 -0.12
CA VAL A 77 -0.56 -5.44 1.31
C VAL A 77 -1.47 -4.24 1.51
N TYR A 78 -2.46 -4.41 2.38
CA TYR A 78 -3.37 -3.36 2.81
C TYR A 78 -3.08 -2.98 4.26
N GLY A 79 -2.42 -1.86 4.46
CA GLY A 79 -2.20 -1.27 5.79
C GLY A 79 -3.42 -0.45 6.21
N SER A 80 -3.86 -0.61 7.46
CA SER A 80 -4.89 0.26 8.05
C SER A 80 -4.25 1.05 9.17
N LEU A 81 -3.92 2.32 8.92
CA LEU A 81 -3.33 3.21 9.92
C LEU A 81 -4.46 4.02 10.58
N GLY A 82 -4.96 3.48 11.70
CA GLY A 82 -6.02 4.09 12.49
C GLY A 82 -5.52 4.90 13.69
N GLY A 83 -6.46 5.43 14.47
CA GLY A 83 -6.20 6.16 15.71
C GLY A 83 -5.48 5.30 16.75
N GLY A 84 -4.27 5.72 17.11
CA GLY A 84 -3.38 5.07 18.05
C GLY A 84 -2.18 5.97 18.35
N MET A 85 -1.10 5.40 18.87
CA MET A 85 0.12 6.16 19.12
C MET A 85 0.74 6.66 17.81
N ARG A 86 0.86 7.98 17.65
CA ARG A 86 1.33 8.61 16.40
C ARG A 86 2.73 8.13 15.98
N ALA A 87 3.62 7.92 16.94
CA ALA A 87 4.96 7.38 16.68
C ALA A 87 4.89 5.97 16.05
N LEU A 88 4.12 5.06 16.65
CA LEU A 88 3.85 3.73 16.10
C LEU A 88 3.29 3.80 14.67
N VAL A 89 2.32 4.69 14.42
CA VAL A 89 1.73 4.88 13.09
C VAL A 89 2.81 5.26 12.06
N VAL A 90 3.71 6.17 12.41
CA VAL A 90 4.81 6.60 11.53
C VAL A 90 5.82 5.46 11.30
N GLU A 91 6.19 4.74 12.34
CA GLU A 91 7.11 3.59 12.25
C GLU A 91 6.56 2.49 11.33
N VAL A 92 5.28 2.14 11.49
CA VAL A 92 4.59 1.18 10.63
C VAL A 92 4.49 1.70 9.20
N LEU A 93 4.12 2.98 9.01
CA LEU A 93 4.07 3.59 7.68
C LEU A 93 5.41 3.50 6.96
N LEU A 94 6.52 3.81 7.66
CA LEU A 94 7.87 3.73 7.10
C LEU A 94 8.27 2.27 6.79
N GLY A 95 7.95 1.32 7.67
CA GLY A 95 8.13 -0.11 7.40
C GLY A 95 7.43 -0.56 6.12
N LEU A 96 6.16 -0.17 5.95
CA LEU A 96 5.36 -0.43 4.76
C LEU A 96 5.92 0.27 3.51
N LEU A 97 6.35 1.52 3.63
CA LEU A 97 6.97 2.29 2.54
C LEU A 97 8.29 1.65 2.08
N MET A 98 9.01 0.95 2.94
CA MET A 98 10.27 0.29 2.60
C MET A 98 10.10 -1.13 2.03
N LEU A 99 8.88 -1.66 1.89
CA LEU A 99 8.66 -2.96 1.23
C LEU A 99 9.03 -2.91 -0.26
N GLU A 100 9.70 -3.93 -0.78
CA GLU A 100 10.09 -4.02 -2.19
C GLU A 100 9.34 -5.16 -2.87
N GLY A 101 8.99 -5.01 -4.14
CA GLY A 101 8.29 -6.04 -4.92
C GLY A 101 6.82 -6.29 -4.53
N VAL A 102 6.26 -5.48 -3.64
CA VAL A 102 4.88 -5.61 -3.13
C VAL A 102 4.09 -4.33 -3.41
N ARG A 103 2.84 -4.46 -3.89
CA ARG A 103 1.92 -3.33 -3.98
C ARG A 103 1.33 -3.04 -2.61
N VAL A 104 1.62 -1.87 -2.08
CA VAL A 104 1.15 -1.46 -0.75
C VAL A 104 0.12 -0.35 -0.88
N TYR A 105 -1.00 -0.51 -0.21
CA TYR A 105 -2.06 0.48 -0.04
C TYR A 105 -2.24 0.76 1.44
N VAL A 106 -2.32 2.02 1.83
CA VAL A 106 -2.55 2.43 3.22
C VAL A 106 -3.87 3.17 3.34
N ASP A 107 -4.79 2.60 4.10
CA ASP A 107 -6.06 3.21 4.45
C ASP A 107 -5.94 4.00 5.76
N ILE A 108 -6.38 5.25 5.70
CA ILE A 108 -6.45 6.17 6.85
C ILE A 108 -7.91 6.64 6.98
N ASP A 109 -8.58 6.23 8.06
CA ASP A 109 -9.95 6.68 8.34
C ASP A 109 -9.96 8.19 8.68
N LEU A 110 -10.93 8.93 8.15
CA LEU A 110 -11.13 10.34 8.49
C LEU A 110 -11.62 10.48 9.94
N GLU A 111 -11.23 11.55 10.64
CA GLU A 111 -11.66 11.81 12.02
C GLU A 111 -13.19 11.89 12.17
N SER A 112 -13.88 12.35 11.13
CA SER A 112 -15.36 12.39 11.09
C SER A 112 -16.02 11.01 11.11
N GLY A 113 -15.25 9.94 10.86
CA GLY A 113 -15.74 8.57 10.71
C GLY A 113 -16.54 8.33 9.43
N ARG A 114 -16.72 9.34 8.57
CA ARG A 114 -17.57 9.28 7.36
C ARG A 114 -16.83 8.88 6.08
N GLY A 115 -15.56 8.51 6.18
CA GLY A 115 -14.76 8.13 5.01
C GLY A 115 -13.34 7.74 5.38
N TYR A 116 -12.53 7.51 4.35
CA TYR A 116 -11.13 7.18 4.48
C TYR A 116 -10.37 7.68 3.24
N VAL A 117 -9.05 7.78 3.36
CA VAL A 117 -8.12 7.99 2.25
C VAL A 117 -7.34 6.70 2.05
N SER A 118 -7.23 6.22 0.81
CA SER A 118 -6.38 5.08 0.43
C SER A 118 -5.16 5.61 -0.32
N VAL A 119 -3.97 5.41 0.24
CA VAL A 119 -2.72 5.91 -0.33
C VAL A 119 -1.93 4.76 -0.95
N PRO A 120 -1.69 4.75 -2.28
CA PRO A 120 -0.88 3.72 -2.94
C PRO A 120 0.61 3.98 -2.71
N LEU A 121 1.21 3.47 -1.62
CA LEU A 121 2.59 3.81 -1.24
C LEU A 121 3.65 3.43 -2.29
N HIS A 122 3.37 2.43 -3.11
CA HIS A 122 4.26 1.97 -4.18
C HIS A 122 4.52 3.06 -5.24
N VAL A 123 3.63 4.05 -5.38
CA VAL A 123 3.82 5.20 -6.28
C VAL A 123 5.04 6.05 -5.92
N PHE A 124 5.36 6.18 -4.63
CA PHE A 124 6.46 7.02 -4.15
C PHE A 124 7.83 6.41 -4.42
N LYS A 125 7.86 5.14 -4.83
CA LYS A 125 9.08 4.42 -5.22
C LYS A 125 9.32 4.47 -6.73
N ALA A 126 8.33 4.94 -7.50
CA ALA A 126 8.46 5.04 -8.95
C ALA A 126 9.53 6.08 -9.31
N PRO A 127 10.48 5.76 -10.19
CA PRO A 127 11.51 6.73 -10.59
C PRO A 127 10.89 7.90 -11.35
N ARG A 128 11.38 9.13 -11.10
CA ARG A 128 10.99 10.31 -11.90
C ARG A 128 11.57 10.17 -13.30
N ARG A 129 10.70 10.02 -14.31
CA ARG A 129 11.07 9.92 -15.72
C ARG A 129 10.09 10.73 -16.56
N GLU A 130 10.56 11.76 -17.23
CA GLU A 130 9.73 12.59 -18.13
C GLU A 130 9.05 11.75 -19.22
N ARG A 131 9.77 10.74 -19.74
CA ARG A 131 9.22 9.77 -20.68
C ARG A 131 7.97 9.07 -20.14
N TRP A 132 7.99 8.68 -18.86
CA TRP A 132 6.85 8.01 -18.24
C TRP A 132 5.66 8.96 -18.16
N ALA A 133 5.88 10.21 -17.77
CA ALA A 133 4.83 11.22 -17.77
C ALA A 133 4.21 11.42 -19.16
N SER A 134 5.03 11.51 -20.22
CA SER A 134 4.52 11.64 -21.60
C SER A 134 3.70 10.42 -22.06
N ILE A 135 4.17 9.21 -21.74
CA ILE A 135 3.44 7.97 -22.06
C ILE A 135 2.11 7.92 -21.28
N LEU A 136 2.15 8.18 -19.97
CA LEU A 136 0.96 8.13 -19.10
C LEU A 136 -0.12 9.15 -19.54
N ARG A 137 0.24 10.38 -19.91
CA ARG A 137 -0.73 11.37 -20.44
C ARG A 137 -1.42 10.89 -21.71
N LEU A 138 -0.68 10.21 -22.59
CA LEU A 138 -1.25 9.68 -23.83
C LEU A 138 -2.16 8.48 -23.55
N LEU A 139 -1.77 7.58 -22.64
CA LEU A 139 -2.64 6.50 -22.18
C LEU A 139 -3.92 7.03 -21.51
N GLU A 140 -3.81 8.06 -20.67
CA GLU A 140 -4.95 8.75 -20.03
C GLU A 140 -5.90 9.34 -21.08
N ALA A 141 -5.36 9.87 -22.19
CA ALA A 141 -6.13 10.35 -23.34
C ALA A 141 -6.75 9.24 -24.21
N GLY A 142 -6.61 7.97 -23.82
CA GLY A 142 -7.19 6.82 -24.51
C GLY A 142 -6.31 6.24 -25.63
N GLU A 143 -5.06 6.67 -25.76
CA GLU A 143 -4.15 6.09 -26.75
C GLU A 143 -3.71 4.68 -26.34
N GLY A 144 -3.71 3.75 -27.29
CA GLY A 144 -3.04 2.46 -27.13
C GLY A 144 -1.53 2.56 -27.41
N VAL A 145 -0.80 1.46 -27.22
CA VAL A 145 0.67 1.38 -27.43
C VAL A 145 1.12 1.96 -28.78
N ARG A 146 0.40 1.68 -29.87
CA ARG A 146 0.73 2.18 -31.21
C ARG A 146 0.52 3.70 -31.34
N GLY A 147 -0.54 4.23 -30.74
CA GLY A 147 -0.83 5.66 -30.74
C GLY A 147 0.20 6.43 -29.92
N VAL A 148 0.56 5.90 -28.75
CA VAL A 148 1.66 6.43 -27.94
C VAL A 148 2.97 6.42 -28.72
N ALA A 149 3.31 5.31 -29.37
CA ALA A 149 4.54 5.18 -30.17
C ALA A 149 4.61 6.25 -31.28
N ALA A 150 3.52 6.43 -32.03
CA ALA A 150 3.44 7.43 -33.09
C ALA A 150 3.62 8.87 -32.56
N LYS A 151 2.98 9.21 -31.43
CA LYS A 151 3.01 10.56 -30.87
C LYS A 151 4.30 10.90 -30.11
N THR A 152 5.02 9.89 -29.62
CA THR A 152 6.28 10.06 -28.87
C THR A 152 7.54 9.84 -29.72
N GLY A 153 7.39 9.32 -30.95
CA GLY A 153 8.51 8.91 -31.79
C GLY A 153 9.23 7.64 -31.30
N LEU A 154 8.67 6.93 -30.30
CA LEU A 154 9.23 5.70 -29.77
C LEU A 154 8.78 4.48 -30.60
N SER A 155 9.53 3.39 -30.54
CA SER A 155 9.07 2.12 -31.11
C SER A 155 7.94 1.52 -30.23
N PRO A 156 6.98 0.76 -30.80
CA PRO A 156 5.97 0.05 -30.00
C PRO A 156 6.58 -0.90 -28.97
N ALA A 157 7.73 -1.50 -29.26
CA ALA A 157 8.46 -2.36 -28.33
C ALA A 157 9.01 -1.57 -27.14
N THR A 158 9.54 -0.37 -27.38
CA THR A 158 9.98 0.54 -26.31
C THR A 158 8.81 0.95 -25.43
N VAL A 159 7.70 1.39 -26.01
CA VAL A 159 6.49 1.76 -25.23
C VAL A 159 6.00 0.58 -24.39
N SER A 160 5.93 -0.62 -24.96
CA SER A 160 5.51 -1.82 -24.23
C SER A 160 6.42 -2.15 -23.05
N ARG A 161 7.74 -1.97 -23.20
CA ARG A 161 8.70 -2.16 -22.11
C ARG A 161 8.51 -1.13 -21.00
N GLU A 162 8.38 0.15 -21.35
CA GLU A 162 8.16 1.22 -20.37
C GLU A 162 6.84 1.00 -19.61
N VAL A 163 5.76 0.61 -20.31
CA VAL A 163 4.47 0.28 -19.67
C VAL A 163 4.59 -0.91 -18.71
N ARG A 164 5.36 -1.94 -19.07
CA ARG A 164 5.62 -3.08 -18.17
C ARG A 164 6.34 -2.64 -16.90
N GLU A 165 7.32 -1.75 -17.00
CA GLU A 165 7.98 -1.18 -15.83
C GLU A 165 7.01 -0.34 -15.00
N MET A 166 6.17 0.49 -15.64
CA MET A 166 5.14 1.27 -14.95
C MET A 166 4.11 0.41 -14.20
N ARG A 167 3.74 -0.76 -14.75
CA ARG A 167 2.87 -1.74 -14.08
C ARG A 167 3.49 -2.29 -12.79
N ALA A 168 4.81 -2.48 -12.75
CA ALA A 168 5.49 -2.91 -11.53
C ALA A 168 5.35 -1.87 -10.40
N PHE A 169 5.17 -0.59 -10.75
CA PHE A 169 4.86 0.51 -9.83
C PHE A 169 3.37 0.84 -9.79
N GLY A 170 2.50 -0.03 -10.28
CA GLY A 170 1.05 0.13 -10.24
C GLY A 170 0.51 1.37 -10.95
N LEU A 171 1.29 2.03 -11.82
CA LEU A 171 0.87 3.28 -12.49
C LEU A 171 -0.11 3.04 -13.64
N VAL A 172 -0.10 1.83 -14.19
CA VAL A 172 -0.95 1.36 -15.29
C VAL A 172 -1.46 -0.03 -14.93
N ASP A 173 -2.68 -0.38 -15.32
CA ASP A 173 -3.25 -1.72 -15.17
C ASP A 173 -2.96 -2.64 -16.38
N ASP A 174 -3.49 -3.86 -16.34
CA ASP A 174 -3.29 -4.86 -17.40
C ASP A 174 -4.03 -4.49 -18.70
N GLU A 175 -5.12 -3.71 -18.58
CA GLU A 175 -5.90 -3.14 -19.68
C GLU A 175 -5.31 -1.85 -20.26
N LEU A 176 -4.10 -1.44 -19.84
CA LEU A 176 -3.40 -0.21 -20.26
C LEU A 176 -4.06 1.09 -19.79
N ARG A 177 -4.91 1.04 -18.77
CA ARG A 177 -5.53 2.23 -18.18
C ARG A 177 -4.63 2.80 -17.11
N VAL A 178 -4.55 4.12 -17.04
CA VAL A 178 -3.83 4.83 -15.99
C VAL A 178 -4.60 4.68 -14.69
N THR A 179 -3.91 4.20 -13.65
CA THR A 179 -4.52 4.01 -12.31
C THR A 179 -4.52 5.31 -11.52
N GLU A 180 -5.15 5.32 -10.34
CA GLU A 180 -5.05 6.44 -9.39
C GLU A 180 -3.59 6.74 -9.00
N ALA A 181 -2.74 5.72 -8.87
CA ALA A 181 -1.30 5.89 -8.64
C ALA A 181 -0.62 6.56 -9.84
N GLY A 182 -0.98 6.18 -11.07
CA GLY A 182 -0.49 6.83 -12.29
C GLY A 182 -0.90 8.31 -12.39
N LEU A 183 -2.13 8.63 -12.02
CA LEU A 183 -2.62 10.01 -11.95
C LEU A 183 -1.87 10.82 -10.89
N LEU A 184 -1.67 10.26 -9.70
CA LEU A 184 -0.88 10.91 -8.65
C LEU A 184 0.58 11.14 -9.10
N TYR A 185 1.20 10.15 -9.75
CA TYR A 185 2.54 10.29 -10.32
C TYR A 185 2.61 11.45 -11.31
N LEU A 186 1.63 11.57 -12.22
CA LEU A 186 1.55 12.69 -13.15
C LEU A 186 1.45 14.01 -12.42
N ARG A 187 0.59 14.13 -11.41
CA ARG A 187 0.39 15.40 -10.68
C ARG A 187 1.63 15.85 -9.91
N VAL A 188 2.39 14.91 -9.34
CA VAL A 188 3.59 15.22 -8.54
C VAL A 188 4.80 15.55 -9.41
N HIS A 189 4.90 14.96 -10.61
CA HIS A 189 6.11 15.05 -11.44
C HIS A 189 5.97 15.90 -12.71
N SER A 190 4.78 16.44 -12.99
CA SER A 190 4.52 17.27 -14.19
C SER A 190 4.80 18.77 -14.00
N SER A 191 5.44 19.16 -12.90
CA SER A 191 5.85 20.54 -12.61
C SER A 191 7.14 20.94 -13.32
#